data_AF-A0A4Y2S112-F1
#
_entry.id   AF-A0A4Y2S112-F1
#
_cell.length_a   1.000
_cell.length_b   1.000
_cell.length_c   1.000
_cell.angle_alpha   90.00
_cell.angle_beta   90.00
_cell.angle_gamma   90.00
#
_symmetry.space_group_name_H-M   'P 1'
#
loop_
_entity.id
_entity.type
_entity.pdbx_description
1 polymer ?
#
loop_
_entity_poly.entity_id
_entity_poly.type
_entity_poly.pdbx_seq_one_letter_code
_entity_poly.pdbx_strand_id
1 'polypeptide(L)'
;MDLRLWTFGPIEYHAVLSTDFTTESTFENPVPVLGIIWDRKDDNLSINIKDVSVSENLSKREILSVTQAIFDPLGFLAPVLLPAKLLLQQIWAIKSDWDTPLPEEIKVKFLKIYKFLLI
;
A
#
# COMPACT_ATOMS: atom_id res chain seq x y z
N MET A 1 17.37 -17.73 8.27
CA MET A 1 16.75 -16.40 8.36
C MET A 1 15.27 -16.62 8.09
N ASP A 2 14.42 -16.54 9.12
CA ASP A 2 12.99 -16.89 9.02
C ASP A 2 12.17 -15.64 8.70
N LEU A 3 11.62 -15.59 7.48
CA LEU A 3 10.83 -14.47 6.97
C LEU A 3 9.47 -14.32 7.70
N ARG A 4 9.04 -15.35 8.45
CA ARG A 4 7.79 -15.34 9.24
C ARG A 4 7.85 -14.42 10.45
N LEU A 5 9.05 -14.02 10.86
CA LEU A 5 9.27 -13.13 12.00
C LEU A 5 9.27 -11.64 11.62
N TRP A 6 9.08 -11.31 10.35
CA TRP A 6 9.08 -9.92 9.84
C TRP A 6 7.65 -9.39 9.66
N THR A 7 6.95 -9.19 10.77
CA THR A 7 5.62 -8.56 10.80
C THR A 7 5.76 -7.04 10.94
N PHE A 8 6.03 -6.33 9.84
CA PHE A 8 5.98 -4.86 9.82
C PHE A 8 4.68 -4.41 9.13
N GLY A 9 3.70 -3.98 9.93
CA GLY A 9 2.40 -3.45 9.49
C GLY A 9 1.93 -2.32 10.41
N PRO A 10 0.87 -1.58 10.05
CA PRO A 10 0.42 -0.39 10.78
C PRO A 10 0.10 -0.71 12.25
N ILE A 11 0.29 0.28 13.11
CA ILE A 11 0.21 0.18 14.58
C ILE A 11 -1.11 -0.44 15.10
N GLU A 12 -2.15 -0.46 14.28
CA GLU A 12 -3.45 -1.08 14.59
C GLU A 12 -3.38 -2.60 14.83
N TYR A 13 -2.37 -3.30 14.29
CA TYR A 13 -2.14 -4.72 14.60
C TYR A 13 -1.42 -4.94 15.94
N HIS A 14 -0.85 -3.90 16.56
CA HIS A 14 -0.19 -4.03 17.87
C HIS A 14 -1.17 -4.21 19.04
N ALA A 15 -2.47 -3.96 18.85
CA ALA A 15 -3.48 -4.29 19.85
C ALA A 15 -3.62 -5.80 20.09
N VAL A 16 -3.13 -6.64 19.15
CA VAL A 16 -3.13 -8.11 19.28
C VAL A 16 -1.76 -8.63 19.73
N LEU A 17 -0.69 -7.82 19.65
CA LEU A 17 0.69 -8.24 19.92
C LEU A 17 1.21 -7.83 21.31
N SER A 18 0.38 -7.21 22.15
CA SER A 18 0.76 -6.79 23.51
C SER A 18 0.55 -7.87 24.58
N THR A 19 0.31 -9.13 24.21
CA THR A 19 0.37 -10.24 25.16
C THR A 19 1.32 -11.32 24.65
N ASP A 20 2.49 -11.32 25.28
CA ASP A 20 3.39 -12.43 25.57
C ASP A 20 3.73 -13.40 24.44
N PHE A 21 5.03 -13.36 24.10
CA PHE A 21 5.78 -14.39 23.40
C PHE A 21 5.56 -15.75 24.07
N THR A 22 4.48 -16.42 23.69
CA THR A 22 4.13 -17.76 24.17
C THR A 22 4.09 -18.68 22.98
N THR A 23 4.97 -19.65 23.04
CA THR A 23 5.10 -20.79 22.13
C THR A 23 3.86 -21.67 22.18
N GLU A 24 2.73 -21.24 21.62
CA GLU A 24 1.65 -22.14 21.20
C GLU A 24 1.03 -21.61 19.90
N SER A 25 1.10 -22.47 18.88
CA SER A 25 0.72 -22.23 17.50
C SER A 25 -0.79 -22.05 17.35
N THR A 26 -1.28 -20.81 17.47
CA THR A 26 -2.59 -20.48 16.92
C THR A 26 -2.41 -20.09 15.46
N PHE A 27 -2.84 -20.99 14.58
CA PHE A 27 -2.88 -20.84 13.12
C PHE A 27 -3.90 -19.78 12.70
N GLU A 28 -3.79 -18.55 13.19
CA GLU A 28 -4.62 -17.46 12.72
C GLU A 28 -4.19 -17.15 11.28
N ASN A 29 -5.14 -17.32 10.37
CA ASN A 29 -5.07 -16.86 8.98
C ASN A 29 -6.11 -15.74 8.91
N PRO A 30 -5.77 -14.56 8.36
CA PRO A 30 -4.56 -14.24 7.58
C PRO A 30 -3.33 -13.80 8.40
N VAL A 31 -2.11 -14.02 7.86
CA VAL A 31 -0.84 -13.61 8.50
C VAL A 31 -0.21 -12.43 7.75
N PRO A 32 0.20 -11.33 8.42
CA PRO A 32 0.95 -10.26 7.77
C PRO A 32 2.40 -10.69 7.52
N VAL A 33 2.87 -10.57 6.29
CA VAL A 33 4.24 -10.88 5.86
C VAL A 33 4.72 -9.73 4.97
N LEU A 34 5.83 -9.09 5.31
CA LEU A 34 6.44 -8.03 4.47
C LEU A 34 5.50 -6.86 4.10
N GLY A 35 4.48 -6.58 4.91
CA GLY A 35 3.49 -5.51 4.65
C GLY A 35 2.31 -5.92 3.75
N ILE A 36 2.25 -7.19 3.34
CA ILE A 36 1.11 -7.81 2.67
C ILE A 36 0.47 -8.86 3.57
N ILE A 37 -0.78 -9.20 3.30
CA ILE A 37 -1.56 -10.18 4.05
C ILE A 37 -1.52 -11.50 3.28
N TRP A 38 -1.07 -12.58 3.90
CA TRP A 38 -1.05 -13.91 3.30
C TRP A 38 -2.08 -14.81 3.99
N ASP A 39 -3.05 -15.28 3.23
CA ASP A 39 -3.91 -16.39 3.61
C ASP A 39 -3.28 -17.70 3.17
N ARG A 40 -2.78 -18.49 4.13
CA ARG A 40 -2.10 -19.76 3.86
C ARG A 40 -3.05 -20.90 3.50
N LYS A 41 -4.36 -20.76 3.78
CA LYS A 41 -5.33 -21.82 3.48
C LYS A 41 -5.59 -21.91 1.98
N ASP A 42 -5.83 -20.76 1.37
CA ASP A 42 -6.13 -20.62 -0.05
C ASP A 42 -4.93 -20.13 -0.87
N ASP A 43 -3.78 -19.94 -0.22
CA ASP A 43 -2.54 -19.40 -0.78
C ASP A 43 -2.72 -18.04 -1.48
N ASN A 44 -3.51 -17.16 -0.86
CA ASN A 44 -3.85 -15.84 -1.41
C ASN A 44 -3.02 -14.74 -0.75
N LEU A 45 -2.43 -13.87 -1.58
CA LEU A 45 -1.77 -12.64 -1.15
C LEU A 45 -2.70 -11.45 -1.37
N SER A 46 -2.95 -10.68 -0.31
CA SER A 46 -3.86 -9.54 -0.29
C SER A 46 -3.14 -8.32 0.27
N ILE A 47 -3.58 -7.12 -0.11
CA ILE A 47 -3.05 -5.86 0.42
C ILE A 47 -4.22 -5.12 1.07
N ASN A 48 -4.00 -4.61 2.27
CA ASN A 48 -4.94 -3.66 2.85
C ASN A 48 -4.55 -2.25 2.43
N ILE A 49 -5.16 -1.76 1.36
CA ILE A 49 -5.05 -0.35 0.98
C ILE A 49 -6.03 0.40 1.86
N LYS A 50 -5.51 1.22 2.80
CA LYS A 50 -6.36 2.13 3.55
C LYS A 50 -7.15 2.97 2.55
N ASP A 51 -8.47 3.06 2.75
CA ASP A 51 -9.32 3.98 2.00
C ASP A 51 -8.84 5.39 2.31
N VAL A 52 -7.95 5.90 1.47
CA VAL A 52 -7.48 7.27 1.56
C VAL A 52 -8.61 8.04 0.94
N SER A 53 -9.34 8.80 1.77
CA SER A 53 -10.32 9.77 1.29
C SER A 53 -9.59 10.72 0.34
N VAL A 54 -9.67 10.43 -0.95
CA VAL A 54 -8.98 11.20 -1.98
C VAL A 54 -9.54 12.61 -1.91
N SER A 55 -8.72 13.55 -1.47
CA SER A 55 -9.15 14.95 -1.34
C SER A 55 -9.47 15.52 -2.73
N GLU A 56 -10.41 16.45 -2.81
CA GLU A 56 -10.72 17.16 -4.08
C GLU A 56 -9.47 17.90 -4.63
N ASN A 57 -8.53 18.22 -3.74
CA ASN A 57 -7.29 18.94 -4.02
C ASN A 57 -6.06 18.04 -3.98
N LEU A 58 -6.08 16.96 -4.77
CA LEU A 58 -4.94 16.07 -4.95
C LEU A 58 -3.64 16.83 -5.25
N SER A 59 -2.71 16.71 -4.31
CA SER A 59 -1.35 17.23 -4.34
C SER A 59 -0.36 16.14 -4.74
N LYS A 60 0.86 16.56 -5.11
CA LYS A 60 1.96 15.63 -5.38
C LYS A 60 2.28 14.75 -4.18
N ARG A 61 2.23 15.36 -2.98
CA ARG A 61 2.51 14.68 -1.72
C ARG A 61 1.52 13.54 -1.48
N GLU A 62 0.23 13.79 -1.70
CA GLU A 62 -0.81 12.76 -1.51
C GLU A 62 -0.65 11.62 -2.50
N ILE A 63 -0.47 11.91 -3.80
CA ILE A 63 -0.28 10.86 -4.82
C ILE A 63 0.97 10.01 -4.52
N LEU A 64 2.08 10.65 -4.14
CA LEU A 64 3.29 9.94 -3.73
C LEU A 64 3.03 9.06 -2.51
N SER A 65 2.40 9.61 -1.48
CA SER A 65 2.09 8.90 -0.23
C SER A 65 1.28 7.65 -0.50
N VAL A 66 0.21 7.75 -1.30
CA VAL A 66 -0.63 6.60 -1.69
C VAL A 66 0.17 5.59 -2.52
N THR A 67 0.97 6.04 -3.49
CA THR A 67 1.75 5.16 -4.37
C THR A 67 2.83 4.39 -3.61
N GLN A 68 3.41 4.99 -2.56
CA GLN A 68 4.49 4.40 -1.76
C GLN A 68 4.00 3.71 -0.49
N ALA A 69 2.71 3.81 -0.15
CA ALA A 69 2.13 3.11 1.00
C ALA A 69 2.23 1.58 0.86
N ILE A 70 2.28 1.09 -0.39
CA ILE A 70 2.41 -0.33 -0.70
C ILE A 70 3.89 -0.66 -0.86
N PHE A 71 4.47 -1.28 0.17
CA PHE A 71 5.84 -1.77 0.13
C PHE A 71 5.88 -3.16 -0.52
N ASP A 72 6.64 -3.29 -1.60
CA ASP A 72 6.78 -4.54 -2.35
C ASP A 72 8.26 -4.90 -2.55
N PRO A 73 8.88 -5.57 -1.57
CA PRO A 73 10.29 -5.94 -1.64
C PRO A 73 10.58 -7.06 -2.64
N LEU A 74 9.56 -7.85 -3.01
CA LEU A 74 9.71 -9.03 -3.88
C LEU A 74 9.26 -8.76 -5.33
N GLY A 75 8.54 -7.66 -5.57
CA GLY A 75 8.10 -7.25 -6.90
C GLY A 75 6.81 -7.92 -7.37
N PHE A 76 6.07 -8.63 -6.50
CA PHE A 76 4.83 -9.32 -6.89
C PHE A 76 3.73 -8.35 -7.35
N LEU A 77 3.75 -7.14 -6.81
CA LEU A 77 2.77 -6.10 -7.07
C LEU A 77 3.27 -5.11 -8.13
N ALA A 78 4.49 -5.30 -8.65
CA ALA A 78 5.09 -4.42 -9.64
C ALA A 78 4.19 -4.15 -10.85
N PRO A 79 3.50 -5.14 -11.46
CA PRO A 79 2.60 -4.88 -12.60
C PRO A 79 1.42 -3.98 -12.25
N VAL A 80 0.92 -4.09 -11.02
CA VAL A 80 -0.23 -3.33 -10.52
C VAL A 80 0.17 -1.92 -10.10
N LEU A 81 1.37 -1.77 -9.52
CA LEU A 81 1.94 -0.49 -9.07
C LEU A 81 2.61 0.31 -10.20
N LEU A 82 2.99 -0.34 -11.30
CA LEU A 82 3.72 0.30 -12.40
C LEU A 82 2.97 1.52 -13.00
N PRO A 83 1.65 1.45 -13.29
CA PRO A 83 0.91 2.61 -13.78
C PRO A 83 0.94 3.81 -12.82
N ALA A 84 0.86 3.57 -11.51
CA ALA A 84 0.95 4.61 -10.48
C ALA A 84 2.35 5.25 -10.47
N LYS A 85 3.41 4.43 -10.56
CA LYS A 85 4.81 4.90 -10.62
C LYS A 85 5.10 5.71 -11.91
N LEU A 86 4.54 5.30 -13.04
CA LEU A 86 4.65 6.05 -14.31
C LEU A 86 3.93 7.40 -14.23
N LEU A 87 2.74 7.44 -13.62
CA LEU A 87 2.03 8.71 -13.40
C LEU A 87 2.82 9.63 -12.46
N LEU A 88 3.42 9.08 -11.41
CA LEU A 88 4.30 9.83 -10.51
C LEU A 88 5.49 10.43 -11.27
N GLN A 89 6.09 9.69 -12.21
CA GLN A 89 7.15 10.21 -13.08
C GLN A 89 6.67 11.41 -13.93
N GLN A 90 5.45 11.36 -14.47
CA GLN A 90 4.86 12.49 -15.20
C GLN A 90 4.64 13.70 -14.30
N ILE A 91 4.19 13.48 -13.07
CA ILE A 91 4.01 14.53 -12.05
C ILE A 91 5.32 15.23 -11.71
N TRP A 92 6.43 14.49 -11.66
CA TRP A 92 7.76 15.08 -11.44
C TRP A 92 8.21 16.00 -12.57
N ALA A 93 7.79 15.74 -13.81
CA ALA A 93 8.08 16.61 -14.95
C ALA A 93 7.31 17.95 -14.88
N ILE A 94 6.14 17.96 -14.22
CA ILE A 94 5.39 19.18 -13.92
C ILE A 94 6.15 19.89 -12.80
N LYS A 95 6.81 21.02 -13.07
CA LYS A 95 7.59 21.77 -12.05
C LYS A 95 6.70 22.55 -11.08
N SER A 96 5.87 21.86 -10.30
CA SER A 96 5.02 22.43 -9.24
C SER A 96 5.47 22.02 -7.83
N ASP A 97 5.03 22.75 -6.81
CA ASP A 97 5.35 22.44 -5.42
C ASP A 97 4.57 21.25 -4.86
N TRP A 98 5.03 20.70 -3.74
CA TRP A 98 4.53 19.49 -3.11
C TRP A 98 3.03 19.48 -2.80
N ASP A 99 2.53 20.60 -2.29
CA ASP A 99 1.17 20.77 -1.77
C ASP A 99 0.28 21.58 -2.73
N THR A 100 0.74 21.78 -3.97
CA THR A 100 -0.04 22.46 -5.01
C THR A 100 -1.05 21.52 -5.66
N PRO A 101 -2.27 21.99 -5.95
CA PRO A 101 -3.27 21.19 -6.66
C PRO A 101 -2.76 20.88 -8.07
N LEU A 102 -2.81 19.60 -8.44
CA LEU A 102 -2.37 19.15 -9.75
C LEU A 102 -3.41 19.42 -10.85
N PRO A 103 -3.00 19.46 -12.13
CA PRO A 103 -3.92 19.57 -13.25
C PRO A 103 -4.95 18.44 -13.26
N GLU A 104 -6.18 18.76 -13.67
CA GLU A 104 -7.31 17.84 -13.62
C GLU A 104 -7.07 16.53 -14.41
N GLU A 105 -6.33 16.60 -15.51
CA GLU A 105 -5.95 15.43 -16.31
C GLU A 105 -5.18 14.38 -15.50
N ILE A 106 -4.26 14.83 -14.64
CA ILE A 106 -3.47 13.95 -13.76
C ILE A 106 -4.35 13.37 -12.66
N LYS A 107 -5.26 14.17 -12.09
CA LYS A 107 -6.19 13.69 -11.06
C LYS A 107 -7.08 12.57 -11.59
N VAL A 108 -7.66 12.75 -12.78
CA VAL A 108 -8.50 11.73 -13.43
C VAL A 108 -7.72 10.44 -13.69
N LYS A 109 -6.47 10.55 -14.19
CA LYS A 109 -5.59 9.38 -14.39
C LYS A 109 -5.30 8.67 -13.07
N PHE A 110 -4.98 9.42 -12.01
CA PHE A 110 -4.70 8.85 -10.70
C PHE A 110 -5.91 8.13 -10.12
N LEU A 111 -7.10 8.77 -10.13
CA LEU A 111 -8.34 8.17 -9.65
C LEU A 111 -8.70 6.87 -10.38
N LYS A 112 -8.43 6.79 -11.68
CA LYS A 112 -8.62 5.56 -12.46
C LYS A 112 -7.70 4.44 -12.00
N ILE A 113 -6.42 4.74 -11.76
CA ILE A 113 -5.44 3.78 -11.24
C ILE A 113 -5.80 3.37 -9.80
N TYR A 114 -6.17 4.34 -8.96
CA TYR A 114 -6.57 4.09 -7.57
C TYR A 114 -7.80 3.18 -7.48
N LYS A 115 -8.80 3.43 -8.32
CA LYS A 115 -9.99 2.57 -8.41
C LYS A 115 -9.65 1.15 -8.88
N PHE A 116 -8.69 1.01 -9.79
CA PHE A 116 -8.21 -0.32 -10.21
C PHE A 116 -7.49 -1.08 -9.08
N LEU A 117 -6.81 -0.36 -8.19
CA LEU A 117 -6.14 -0.95 -7.02
C LEU A 117 -7.09 -1.40 -5.91
N LEU A 118 -8.32 -0.86 -5.86
CA LEU A 118 -9.35 -1.16 -4.85
C LEU A 118 -10.35 -2.27 -5.26
N ILE A 119 -10.22 -2.82 -6.47
CA ILE A 119 -11.06 -3.91 -7.00
C ILE A 119 -10.32 -5.24 -6.83
#